data_AF-A0A956CKA4-F1
#
_entry.id   AF-A0A956CKA4-F1
#
_cell.length_a   1.000
_cell.length_b   1.000
_cell.length_c   1.000
_cell.angle_alpha   90.00
_cell.angle_beta   90.00
_cell.angle_gamma   90.00
#
_symmetry.space_group_name_H-M   'P 1'
#
loop_
_entity.id
_entity.type
_entity.pdbx_description
1 polymer ?
#
loop_
_entity_poly.entity_id
_entity_poly.type
_entity_poly.pdbx_seq_one_letter_code
_entity_poly.pdbx_strand_id
1 'polypeptide(L)'
;MAGAVQTGTLEDAFYAGRYQEVLDRCLPHAEHSTRSWVVGALALTGRLDEARALAASIADAGDVDESVAANFFVCIGYCHAGRPRAAERYARRNLAWVRGNAPLRAFHAAQGLAMFRYFQGAMHKAETLARASMRAAVRANHRYGQLLSTELLGHVLVQQGRIFAGLQVLEHATDLAQKLGTPNAETIRVSRLAYEIGMRVGDVSANEKQLVAAVDSDTVSFFSRRSALCQLAWLYAMRGDAARATSMVERARVIALADGDFRGRVRTLVATALVRGLGAGPDAAQEYLDEALRLANDEVSLLVEIAFCEVITGAKQAAIASLRSLPARGVQRATLILQLADGAGRRSAPLEDGLFECLSSLTALTPGQVLERLAQNDLLGLLPGRLSRTPAKRVWVAPTCTILEHEGTVRRGELPSGPSRRLLEALADGPKSRAALLQLVWGIAAYRPDLHDPPLYTAVARLRGSLDPCGDWIVTTATGYGLAPELEVVDFTSGSMDSVDAVPVDATPPSAASAPTDDADRGERVRTFLARSGAESCGRVAEHLGVSKASALRLLQEMVAKGEVIRRGRGKATSYLLP
;
A
#
# COMPACT_ATOMS: atom_id res chain seq x y z
N MET A 1 33.44 -34.31 -13.95
CA MET A 1 33.13 -33.05 -13.25
C MET A 1 34.05 -31.98 -13.81
N ALA A 2 33.53 -31.12 -14.68
CA ALA A 2 34.31 -30.04 -15.29
C ALA A 2 34.42 -28.90 -14.28
N GLY A 3 35.64 -28.62 -13.79
CA GLY A 3 35.92 -27.49 -12.92
C GLY A 3 35.74 -26.19 -13.71
N ALA A 4 34.65 -25.47 -13.46
CA ALA A 4 34.51 -24.11 -13.93
C ALA A 4 35.61 -23.26 -13.28
N VAL A 5 36.47 -22.68 -14.09
CA VAL A 5 37.54 -21.78 -13.64
C VAL A 5 36.88 -20.58 -12.94
N GLN A 6 37.10 -20.44 -11.63
CA GLN A 6 36.62 -19.31 -10.84
C GLN A 6 37.51 -18.08 -11.10
N THR A 7 37.11 -17.19 -12.02
CA THR A 7 37.96 -16.09 -12.53
C THR A 7 37.79 -14.73 -11.82
N GLY A 8 37.44 -14.67 -10.54
CA GLY A 8 37.20 -13.38 -9.84
C GLY A 8 37.74 -13.35 -8.41
N THR A 9 38.03 -12.15 -7.89
CA THR A 9 38.47 -11.95 -6.49
C THR A 9 37.33 -12.21 -5.51
N LEU A 10 37.64 -12.37 -4.21
CA LEU A 10 36.60 -12.48 -3.17
C LEU A 10 35.75 -11.21 -3.06
N GLU A 11 36.36 -10.05 -3.30
CA GLU A 11 35.67 -8.76 -3.36
C GLU A 11 34.65 -8.74 -4.50
N ASP A 12 35.02 -9.22 -5.69
CA ASP A 12 34.09 -9.32 -6.83
C ASP A 12 32.90 -10.24 -6.52
N ALA A 13 33.16 -11.39 -5.90
CA ALA A 13 32.10 -12.30 -5.47
C ALA A 13 31.19 -11.67 -4.40
N PHE A 14 31.77 -10.93 -3.46
CA PHE A 14 31.04 -10.22 -2.42
C PHE A 14 30.15 -9.11 -2.99
N TYR A 15 30.68 -8.24 -3.85
CA TYR A 15 29.90 -7.19 -4.52
C TYR A 15 28.85 -7.74 -5.46
N ALA A 16 29.08 -8.93 -6.01
CA ALA A 16 28.09 -9.65 -6.79
C ALA A 16 27.05 -10.39 -5.93
N GLY A 17 26.98 -10.13 -4.61
CA GLY A 17 26.00 -10.73 -3.71
C GLY A 17 26.13 -12.25 -3.54
N ARG A 18 27.22 -12.86 -4.03
CA ARG A 18 27.45 -14.31 -3.99
C ARG A 18 28.09 -14.69 -2.65
N TYR A 19 27.40 -14.40 -1.55
CA TYR A 19 27.92 -14.59 -0.20
C TYR A 19 28.30 -16.04 0.08
N GLN A 20 27.49 -17.00 -0.38
CA GLN A 20 27.80 -18.42 -0.21
C GLN A 20 29.12 -18.80 -0.91
N GLU A 21 29.36 -18.28 -2.11
CA GLU A 21 30.62 -18.50 -2.83
C GLU A 21 31.83 -17.91 -2.09
N VAL A 22 31.67 -16.72 -1.48
CA VAL A 22 32.71 -16.14 -0.60
C VAL A 22 33.02 -17.07 0.57
N LEU A 23 32.00 -17.67 1.18
CA LEU A 23 32.16 -18.60 2.29
C LEU A 23 32.82 -19.91 1.85
N ASP A 24 32.36 -20.50 0.75
CA ASP A 24 32.86 -21.78 0.23
C ASP A 24 34.34 -21.71 -0.16
N ARG A 25 34.78 -20.56 -0.69
CA ARG A 25 36.19 -20.30 -1.04
C ARG A 25 37.11 -20.14 0.18
N CYS A 26 36.57 -19.72 1.33
CA CYS A 26 37.37 -19.24 2.46
C CYS A 26 37.31 -20.11 3.71
N LEU A 27 36.24 -20.88 3.92
CA LEU A 27 36.05 -21.67 5.13
C LEU A 27 37.12 -22.77 5.39
N PRO A 28 37.93 -23.20 4.40
CA PRO A 28 39.12 -24.01 4.69
C PRO A 28 40.41 -23.19 4.98
N HIS A 29 40.64 -22.04 4.32
CA HIS A 29 41.98 -21.42 4.23
C HIS A 29 42.00 -19.89 4.06
N ALA A 30 41.08 -19.13 4.68
CA ALA A 30 41.03 -17.66 4.49
C ALA A 30 42.40 -16.97 4.73
N GLU A 31 42.98 -16.40 3.67
CA GLU A 31 44.18 -15.57 3.76
C GLU A 31 43.91 -14.31 4.60
N HIS A 32 44.97 -13.76 5.21
CA HIS A 32 44.83 -12.67 6.18
C HIS A 32 44.26 -11.36 5.62
N SER A 33 44.36 -11.09 4.31
CA SER A 33 44.02 -9.80 3.68
C SER A 33 42.60 -9.69 3.11
N THR A 34 41.73 -10.69 3.37
CA THR A 34 40.36 -10.71 2.83
C THR A 34 39.31 -11.08 3.87
N ARG A 35 39.67 -11.06 5.15
CA ARG A 35 38.84 -11.61 6.24
C ARG A 35 37.58 -10.77 6.48
N SER A 36 37.63 -9.47 6.20
CA SER A 36 36.45 -8.60 6.34
C SER A 36 35.31 -8.94 5.36
N TRP A 37 35.62 -9.43 4.16
CA TRP A 37 34.61 -9.89 3.20
C TRP A 37 33.92 -11.17 3.66
N VAL A 38 34.68 -12.08 4.29
CA VAL A 38 34.13 -13.29 4.92
C VAL A 38 33.21 -12.92 6.08
N VAL A 39 33.61 -11.95 6.92
CA VAL A 39 32.73 -11.38 7.96
C VAL A 39 31.44 -10.82 7.35
N GLY A 40 31.55 -10.07 6.24
CA GLY A 40 30.43 -9.58 5.47
C GLY A 40 29.47 -10.69 5.02
N ALA A 41 30.02 -11.74 4.41
CA ALA A 41 29.24 -12.85 3.90
C ALA A 41 28.52 -13.58 5.04
N LEU A 42 29.23 -13.90 6.12
CA LEU A 42 28.63 -14.50 7.33
C LEU A 42 27.50 -13.63 7.90
N ALA A 43 27.72 -12.31 7.99
CA ALA A 43 26.73 -11.40 8.53
C ALA A 43 25.46 -11.32 7.66
N LEU A 44 25.61 -11.28 6.33
CA LEU A 44 24.50 -11.15 5.38
C LEU A 44 23.77 -12.48 5.13
N THR A 45 24.38 -13.63 5.41
CA THR A 45 23.71 -14.94 5.47
C THR A 45 23.13 -15.26 6.85
N GLY A 46 23.27 -14.34 7.81
CA GLY A 46 22.70 -14.49 9.16
C GLY A 46 23.52 -15.35 10.12
N ARG A 47 24.76 -15.74 9.79
CA ARG A 47 25.69 -16.47 10.67
C ARG A 47 26.43 -15.50 11.59
N LEU A 48 25.67 -14.78 12.43
CA LEU A 48 26.16 -13.59 13.14
C LEU A 48 27.18 -13.90 14.22
N ASP A 49 27.10 -15.05 14.87
CA ASP A 49 28.06 -15.43 15.90
C ASP A 49 29.44 -15.74 15.31
N GLU A 50 29.48 -16.39 14.14
CA GLU A 50 30.71 -16.62 13.39
C GLU A 50 31.29 -15.31 12.86
N ALA A 51 30.45 -14.44 12.28
CA ALA A 51 30.86 -13.11 11.83
C ALA A 51 31.52 -12.31 12.96
N ARG A 52 30.94 -12.37 14.17
CA ARG A 52 31.47 -11.71 15.37
C ARG A 52 32.80 -12.32 15.81
N ALA A 53 32.91 -13.65 15.85
CA ALA A 53 34.13 -14.33 16.27
C ALA A 53 35.29 -13.99 15.32
N LEU A 54 35.04 -14.03 14.00
CA LEU A 54 36.04 -13.65 13.00
C LEU A 54 36.41 -12.17 13.10
N ALA A 55 35.43 -11.26 13.27
CA ALA A 55 35.71 -9.83 13.47
C ALA A 55 36.55 -9.55 14.72
N ALA A 56 36.36 -10.31 15.81
CA ALA A 56 37.20 -10.21 17.00
C ALA A 56 38.65 -10.64 16.70
N SER A 57 38.84 -11.76 16.00
CA SER A 57 40.18 -12.24 15.64
C SER A 57 40.96 -11.26 14.73
N ILE A 58 40.27 -10.56 13.83
CA ILE A 58 40.85 -9.49 13.00
C ILE A 58 41.35 -8.34 13.88
N ALA A 59 40.54 -7.95 14.88
CA ALA A 59 40.91 -6.89 15.82
C ALA A 59 42.10 -7.29 16.71
N ASP A 60 42.16 -8.54 17.15
CA ASP A 60 43.27 -9.07 17.96
C ASP A 60 44.57 -9.13 17.15
N ALA A 61 44.48 -9.31 15.83
CA ALA A 61 45.63 -9.24 14.92
C ALA A 61 46.15 -7.80 14.68
N GLY A 62 45.43 -6.77 15.14
CA GLY A 62 45.87 -5.37 15.10
C GLY A 62 45.68 -4.66 13.76
N ASP A 63 45.02 -5.28 12.77
CA ASP A 63 44.69 -4.61 11.50
C ASP A 63 43.47 -3.69 11.68
N VAL A 64 43.74 -2.39 11.82
CA VAL A 64 42.70 -1.39 12.07
C VAL A 64 41.76 -1.23 10.89
N ASP A 65 42.26 -1.31 9.65
CA ASP A 65 41.42 -1.11 8.45
C ASP A 65 40.46 -2.28 8.26
N GLU A 66 40.95 -3.51 8.35
CA GLU A 66 40.10 -4.70 8.29
C GLU A 66 39.12 -4.73 9.48
N SER A 67 39.55 -4.33 10.68
CA SER A 67 38.69 -4.30 11.87
C SER A 67 37.51 -3.35 11.73
N VAL A 68 37.74 -2.16 11.15
CA VAL A 68 36.69 -1.18 10.89
C VAL A 68 35.67 -1.73 9.89
N ALA A 69 36.13 -2.36 8.81
CA ALA A 69 35.27 -2.97 7.79
C ALA A 69 34.48 -4.16 8.35
N ALA A 70 35.14 -5.06 9.08
CA ALA A 70 34.50 -6.21 9.74
C ALA A 70 33.41 -5.78 10.73
N ASN A 71 33.70 -4.80 11.59
CA ASN A 71 32.70 -4.26 12.51
C ASN A 71 31.53 -3.59 11.80
N PHE A 72 31.78 -2.94 10.67
CA PHE A 72 30.71 -2.36 9.85
C PHE A 72 29.76 -3.45 9.34
N PHE A 73 30.28 -4.56 8.82
CA PHE A 73 29.45 -5.67 8.38
C PHE A 73 28.68 -6.35 9.51
N VAL A 74 29.32 -6.58 10.66
CA VAL A 74 28.63 -7.11 11.85
C VAL A 74 27.53 -6.16 12.31
N CYS A 75 27.77 -4.84 12.27
CA CYS A 75 26.75 -3.84 12.57
C CYS A 75 25.54 -3.95 11.64
N ILE A 76 25.76 -4.09 10.33
CA ILE A 76 24.68 -4.29 9.34
C ILE A 76 23.91 -5.58 9.62
N GLY A 77 24.61 -6.69 9.84
CA GLY A 77 23.99 -7.97 10.16
C GLY A 77 23.07 -7.87 11.38
N TYR A 78 23.52 -7.21 12.46
CA TYR A 78 22.69 -6.98 13.63
C TYR A 78 21.51 -6.01 13.38
N CYS A 79 21.66 -5.04 12.49
CA CYS A 79 20.54 -4.19 12.10
C CYS A 79 19.44 -4.99 11.39
N HIS A 80 19.81 -5.82 10.41
CA HIS A 80 18.86 -6.67 9.69
C HIS A 80 18.20 -7.71 10.59
N ALA A 81 18.95 -8.29 11.54
CA ALA A 81 18.42 -9.24 12.50
C ALA A 81 17.53 -8.60 13.59
N GLY A 82 17.37 -7.27 13.63
CA GLY A 82 16.56 -6.60 14.67
C GLY A 82 17.21 -6.63 16.06
N ARG A 83 18.55 -6.53 16.13
CA ARG A 83 19.34 -6.52 17.38
C ARG A 83 20.01 -5.16 17.60
N PRO A 84 19.24 -4.07 17.87
CA PRO A 84 19.74 -2.70 17.82
C PRO A 84 20.84 -2.42 18.85
N ARG A 85 20.75 -2.98 20.07
CA ARG A 85 21.80 -2.80 21.10
C ARG A 85 23.15 -3.39 20.67
N ALA A 86 23.13 -4.53 19.97
CA ALA A 86 24.34 -5.14 19.45
C ALA A 86 24.91 -4.29 18.31
N ALA A 87 24.07 -3.88 17.34
CA ALA A 87 24.46 -3.00 16.24
C ALA A 87 25.11 -1.69 16.74
N GLU A 88 24.51 -1.07 17.77
CA GLU A 88 25.04 0.18 18.36
C GLU A 88 26.48 0.04 18.85
N ARG A 89 26.81 -1.08 19.52
CA ARG A 89 28.16 -1.31 20.04
C ARG A 89 29.20 -1.31 18.92
N TYR A 90 28.90 -1.98 17.81
CA TYR A 90 29.79 -2.03 16.65
C TYR A 90 29.88 -0.69 15.93
N ALA A 91 28.76 0.01 15.74
CA ALA A 91 28.74 1.35 15.17
C ALA A 91 29.59 2.33 15.99
N ARG A 92 29.47 2.30 17.33
CA ARG A 92 30.26 3.15 18.24
C ARG A 92 31.74 2.76 18.26
N ARG A 93 32.07 1.47 18.21
CA ARG A 93 33.47 0.99 18.16
C ARG A 93 34.21 1.57 16.96
N ASN A 94 33.55 1.63 15.79
CA ASN A 94 34.16 2.21 14.59
C ASN A 94 34.46 3.71 14.72
N LEU A 95 33.68 4.48 15.50
CA LEU A 95 33.95 5.90 15.72
C LEU A 95 35.29 6.15 16.42
N ALA A 96 35.72 5.25 17.30
CA ALA A 96 36.99 5.37 18.02
C ALA A 96 38.21 5.33 17.07
N TRP A 97 38.05 4.74 15.89
CA TRP A 97 39.10 4.55 14.90
C TRP A 97 39.03 5.58 13.74
N VAL A 98 38.06 6.49 13.77
CA VAL A 98 38.02 7.63 12.86
C VAL A 98 38.94 8.73 13.42
N ARG A 99 40.25 8.60 13.13
CA ARG A 99 41.25 9.64 13.38
C ARG A 99 42.09 9.88 12.14
N GLY A 100 42.54 11.12 11.96
CA GLY A 100 43.39 11.52 10.84
C GLY A 100 42.70 11.49 9.48
N ASN A 101 43.50 11.53 8.41
CA ASN A 101 43.02 11.52 7.03
C ASN A 101 42.88 10.07 6.50
N ALA A 102 41.94 9.30 7.04
CA ALA A 102 41.64 7.92 6.59
C ALA A 102 40.21 7.83 6.01
N PRO A 103 39.99 8.21 4.73
CA PRO A 103 38.66 8.30 4.15
C PRO A 103 37.85 6.99 4.17
N LEU A 104 38.51 5.84 3.97
CA LEU A 104 37.81 4.55 3.96
C LEU A 104 37.30 4.15 5.36
N ARG A 105 38.07 4.43 6.43
CA ARG A 105 37.61 4.23 7.81
C ARG A 105 36.41 5.14 8.13
N ALA A 106 36.50 6.39 7.70
CA ALA A 106 35.41 7.35 7.86
C ALA A 106 34.13 6.91 7.13
N PHE A 107 34.26 6.31 5.94
CA PHE A 107 33.14 5.74 5.20
C PHE A 107 32.43 4.65 6.00
N HIS A 108 33.15 3.60 6.42
CA HIS A 108 32.58 2.47 7.16
C HIS A 108 31.93 2.90 8.47
N ALA A 109 32.58 3.79 9.22
CA ALA A 109 32.03 4.32 10.47
C ALA A 109 30.74 5.12 10.24
N ALA A 110 30.75 6.04 9.27
CA ALA A 110 29.57 6.85 8.95
C ALA A 110 28.43 6.00 8.37
N GLN A 111 28.71 5.05 7.48
CA GLN A 111 27.71 4.18 6.86
C GLN A 111 27.05 3.28 7.91
N GLY A 112 27.85 2.61 8.76
CA GLY A 112 27.33 1.75 9.82
C GLY A 112 26.46 2.51 10.81
N LEU A 113 26.90 3.71 11.23
CA LEU A 113 26.10 4.55 12.12
C LEU A 113 24.84 5.11 11.43
N ALA A 114 24.92 5.47 10.14
CA ALA A 114 23.76 5.91 9.36
C ALA A 114 22.69 4.81 9.30
N MET A 115 23.11 3.57 8.98
CA MET A 115 22.23 2.40 8.90
C MET A 115 21.58 2.12 10.26
N PHE A 116 22.36 2.12 11.34
CA PHE A 116 21.83 1.98 12.70
C PHE A 116 20.78 3.05 13.03
N ARG A 117 21.05 4.32 12.70
CA ARG A 117 20.09 5.41 12.94
C ARG A 117 18.84 5.31 12.08
N TYR A 118 18.95 4.79 10.86
CA TYR A 118 17.81 4.49 9.99
C TYR A 118 16.87 3.50 10.66
N PHE A 119 17.36 2.34 11.11
CA PHE A 119 16.52 1.34 11.79
C PHE A 119 15.91 1.85 13.10
N GLN A 120 16.64 2.68 13.85
CA GLN A 120 16.10 3.33 15.06
C GLN A 120 15.02 4.40 14.80
N GLY A 121 14.71 4.75 13.54
CA GLY A 121 13.76 5.82 13.22
C GLY A 121 14.37 7.23 13.32
N ALA A 122 15.67 7.37 13.55
CA ALA A 122 16.34 8.67 13.73
C ALA A 122 16.73 9.28 12.37
N MET A 123 15.74 9.54 11.52
CA MET A 123 15.94 9.79 10.08
C MET A 123 16.79 11.03 9.75
N HIS A 124 16.69 12.13 10.50
CA HIS A 124 17.54 13.31 10.26
C HIS A 124 19.03 13.05 10.57
N LYS A 125 19.30 12.24 11.59
CA LYS A 125 20.67 11.81 11.93
C LYS A 125 21.18 10.83 10.87
N ALA A 126 20.33 9.89 10.43
CA ALA A 126 20.64 8.97 9.36
C ALA A 126 20.99 9.70 8.05
N GLU A 127 20.25 10.74 7.67
CA GLU A 127 20.54 11.54 6.47
C GLU A 127 21.90 12.23 6.57
N THR A 128 22.16 12.91 7.68
CA THR A 128 23.44 13.61 7.90
C THR A 128 24.61 12.64 7.78
N LEU A 129 24.48 11.44 8.37
CA LEU A 129 25.51 10.41 8.35
C LEU A 129 25.64 9.73 6.98
N ALA A 130 24.55 9.47 6.26
CA ALA A 130 24.58 8.92 4.90
C ALA A 130 25.32 9.88 3.95
N ARG A 131 25.07 11.20 4.07
CA ARG A 131 25.82 12.22 3.32
C ARG A 131 27.30 12.28 3.71
N ALA A 132 27.62 12.12 5.00
CA ALA A 132 29.00 12.06 5.46
C ALA A 132 29.73 10.82 4.92
N SER A 133 29.05 9.67 4.91
CA SER A 133 29.54 8.42 4.35
C SER A 133 29.81 8.55 2.85
N MET A 134 28.88 9.14 2.10
CA MET A 134 29.06 9.45 0.68
C MET A 134 30.34 10.25 0.41
N ARG A 135 30.53 11.37 1.13
CA ARG A 135 31.73 12.22 0.98
C ARG A 135 33.01 11.46 1.32
N ALA A 136 32.97 10.57 2.31
CA ALA A 136 34.10 9.73 2.67
C ALA A 136 34.40 8.69 1.57
N ALA A 137 33.37 8.05 1.00
CA ALA A 137 33.51 7.11 -0.11
C ALA A 137 34.10 7.76 -1.37
N VAL A 138 33.68 8.98 -1.70
CA VAL A 138 34.26 9.76 -2.80
C VAL A 138 35.74 10.04 -2.56
N ARG A 139 36.10 10.53 -1.36
CA ARG A 139 37.52 10.78 -1.00
C ARG A 139 38.37 9.51 -0.97
N ALA A 140 37.77 8.36 -0.66
CA ALA A 140 38.43 7.07 -0.69
C ALA A 140 38.53 6.45 -2.11
N ASN A 141 37.93 7.09 -3.13
CA ASN A 141 37.69 6.49 -4.45
C ASN A 141 36.98 5.12 -4.38
N HIS A 142 36.16 4.91 -3.35
CA HIS A 142 35.48 3.64 -3.10
C HIS A 142 34.09 3.66 -3.76
N ARG A 143 34.00 3.13 -4.98
CA ARG A 143 32.78 3.18 -5.81
C ARG A 143 31.61 2.40 -5.23
N TYR A 144 31.88 1.21 -4.67
CA TYR A 144 30.84 0.44 -4.00
C TYR A 144 30.30 1.17 -2.76
N GLY A 145 31.14 1.89 -2.01
CA GLY A 145 30.68 2.75 -0.93
C GLY A 145 29.81 3.91 -1.38
N GLN A 146 30.12 4.51 -2.54
CA GLN A 146 29.25 5.54 -3.14
C GLN A 146 27.86 4.96 -3.46
N LEU A 147 27.80 3.73 -3.99
CA LEU A 147 26.53 3.03 -4.20
C LEU A 147 25.76 2.87 -2.88
N LEU A 148 26.38 2.26 -1.85
CA LEU A 148 25.71 1.98 -0.57
C LEU A 148 25.23 3.24 0.16
N SER A 149 26.01 4.32 0.12
CA SER A 149 25.60 5.60 0.71
C SER A 149 24.46 6.26 -0.07
N THR A 150 24.41 6.09 -1.40
CA THR A 150 23.34 6.63 -2.25
C THR A 150 22.03 5.90 -1.94
N GLU A 151 22.07 4.57 -1.95
CA GLU A 151 20.93 3.72 -1.63
C GLU A 151 20.32 4.08 -0.27
N LEU A 152 21.15 4.08 0.79
CA LEU A 152 20.68 4.42 2.14
C LEU A 152 20.08 5.82 2.22
N LEU A 153 20.68 6.81 1.54
CA LEU A 153 20.12 8.16 1.48
C LEU A 153 18.73 8.15 0.84
N GLY A 154 18.53 7.42 -0.25
CA GLY A 154 17.23 7.27 -0.89
C GLY A 154 16.17 6.73 0.06
N HIS A 155 16.47 5.64 0.77
CA HIS A 155 15.58 5.10 1.81
C HIS A 155 15.26 6.10 2.92
N VAL A 156 16.26 6.80 3.44
CA VAL A 156 16.07 7.81 4.49
C VAL A 156 15.13 8.92 4.02
N LEU A 157 15.31 9.42 2.80
CA LEU A 157 14.46 10.48 2.24
C LEU A 157 13.00 10.04 2.10
N VAL A 158 12.77 8.82 1.61
CA VAL A 158 11.41 8.26 1.54
C VAL A 158 10.78 8.17 2.93
N GLN A 159 11.52 7.68 3.94
CA GLN A 159 10.99 7.58 5.32
C GLN A 159 10.73 8.95 5.99
N GLN A 160 11.45 9.99 5.57
CA GLN A 160 11.18 11.38 5.98
C GLN A 160 9.96 11.99 5.27
N GLY A 161 9.37 11.29 4.30
CA GLY A 161 8.24 11.79 3.52
C GLY A 161 8.60 12.61 2.29
N ARG A 162 9.90 12.69 1.95
CA ARG A 162 10.42 13.27 0.71
C ARG A 162 10.49 12.16 -0.34
N ILE A 163 9.33 11.57 -0.63
CA ILE A 163 9.17 10.35 -1.42
C ILE A 163 9.76 10.53 -2.82
N PHE A 164 9.37 11.56 -3.57
CA PHE A 164 9.87 11.75 -4.94
C PHE A 164 11.39 11.96 -4.98
N ALA A 165 11.92 12.78 -4.06
CA ALA A 165 13.36 12.99 -3.95
C ALA A 165 14.10 11.69 -3.57
N GLY A 166 13.53 10.89 -2.66
CA GLY A 166 14.07 9.60 -2.29
C GLY A 166 14.06 8.58 -3.43
N LEU A 167 12.96 8.49 -4.19
CA LEU A 167 12.85 7.63 -5.36
C LEU A 167 13.86 8.00 -6.45
N GLN A 168 14.08 9.29 -6.70
CA GLN A 168 15.13 9.76 -7.62
C GLN A 168 16.53 9.36 -7.17
N VAL A 169 16.82 9.43 -5.87
CA VAL A 169 18.11 8.98 -5.33
C VAL A 169 18.27 7.46 -5.45
N LEU A 170 17.20 6.67 -5.27
CA LEU A 170 17.23 5.22 -5.51
C LEU A 170 17.40 4.86 -6.98
N GLU A 171 16.82 5.62 -7.92
CA GLU A 171 17.12 5.48 -9.35
C GLU A 171 18.60 5.71 -9.62
N HIS A 172 19.17 6.78 -9.07
CA HIS A 172 20.61 7.03 -9.22
C HIS A 172 21.48 5.91 -8.63
N ALA A 173 21.08 5.35 -7.48
CA ALA A 173 21.76 4.18 -6.91
C ALA A 173 21.64 2.95 -7.83
N THR A 174 20.51 2.77 -8.51
CA THR A 174 20.30 1.70 -9.49
C THR A 174 21.27 1.86 -10.67
N ASP A 175 21.39 3.07 -11.23
CA ASP A 175 22.34 3.37 -12.32
C ASP A 175 23.79 3.08 -11.91
N LEU A 176 24.17 3.45 -10.67
CA LEU A 176 25.50 3.18 -10.15
C LEU A 176 25.75 1.67 -10.02
N ALA A 177 24.77 0.91 -9.51
CA ALA A 177 24.89 -0.54 -9.39
C ALA A 177 25.00 -1.23 -10.76
N GLN A 178 24.25 -0.77 -11.76
CA GLN A 178 24.35 -1.28 -13.14
C GLN A 178 25.73 -1.03 -13.74
N LYS A 179 26.27 0.19 -13.58
CA LYS A 179 27.62 0.53 -14.05
C LYS A 179 28.72 -0.28 -13.36
N LEU A 180 28.48 -0.69 -12.11
CA LEU A 180 29.37 -1.58 -11.36
C LEU A 180 29.14 -3.07 -11.67
N GLY A 181 28.12 -3.42 -12.45
CA GLY A 181 27.78 -4.81 -12.76
C GLY A 181 27.32 -5.62 -11.54
N THR A 182 26.74 -4.98 -10.53
CA THR A 182 26.32 -5.66 -9.28
C THR A 182 24.83 -6.02 -9.31
N PRO A 183 24.42 -7.13 -8.68
CA PRO A 183 23.00 -7.49 -8.56
C PRO A 183 22.22 -6.54 -7.64
N ASN A 184 22.90 -5.63 -6.93
CA ASN A 184 22.26 -4.60 -6.12
C ASN A 184 21.32 -3.74 -6.95
N ALA A 185 21.56 -3.58 -8.26
CA ALA A 185 20.65 -2.86 -9.15
C ALA A 185 19.22 -3.40 -9.06
N GLU A 186 19.07 -4.72 -9.10
CA GLU A 186 17.75 -5.36 -9.02
C GLU A 186 17.17 -5.28 -7.60
N THR A 187 18.00 -5.43 -6.57
CA THR A 187 17.59 -5.29 -5.17
C THR A 187 17.07 -3.88 -4.85
N ILE A 188 17.73 -2.84 -5.38
CA ILE A 188 17.33 -1.44 -5.22
C ILE A 188 16.06 -1.16 -6.01
N ARG A 189 15.95 -1.68 -7.24
CA ARG A 189 14.74 -1.58 -8.07
C ARG A 189 13.52 -2.18 -7.37
N VAL A 190 13.66 -3.35 -6.76
CA VAL A 190 12.61 -4.00 -5.96
C VAL A 190 12.17 -3.10 -4.79
N SER A 191 13.12 -2.53 -4.05
CA SER A 191 12.81 -1.60 -2.96
C SER A 191 12.07 -0.36 -3.46
N ARG A 192 12.46 0.20 -4.61
CA ARG A 192 11.82 1.35 -5.23
C ARG A 192 10.37 1.05 -5.59
N LEU A 193 10.13 -0.05 -6.30
CA LEU A 193 8.79 -0.51 -6.66
C LEU A 193 7.91 -0.75 -5.43
N ALA A 194 8.47 -1.34 -4.38
CA ALA A 194 7.76 -1.54 -3.13
C ALA A 194 7.32 -0.21 -2.49
N TYR A 195 8.16 0.84 -2.54
CA TYR A 195 7.75 2.18 -2.09
C TYR A 195 6.68 2.80 -2.98
N GLU A 196 6.83 2.75 -4.30
CA GLU A 196 5.85 3.30 -5.23
C GLU A 196 4.46 2.67 -5.02
N ILE A 197 4.40 1.35 -4.84
CA ILE A 197 3.17 0.63 -4.50
C ILE A 197 2.66 1.03 -3.11
N GLY A 198 3.51 0.96 -2.09
CA GLY A 198 3.12 1.17 -0.70
C GLY A 198 2.71 2.60 -0.38
N MET A 199 3.22 3.57 -1.13
CA MET A 199 2.88 5.00 -1.05
C MET A 199 1.85 5.41 -2.11
N ARG A 200 1.49 4.50 -3.02
CA ARG A 200 0.59 4.72 -4.16
C ARG A 200 1.02 5.90 -5.05
N VAL A 201 2.29 5.91 -5.40
CA VAL A 201 2.92 6.89 -6.30
C VAL A 201 3.18 6.25 -7.65
N GLY A 202 2.94 7.00 -8.74
CA GLY A 202 3.13 6.52 -10.12
C GLY A 202 2.03 5.54 -10.58
N ASP A 203 2.35 4.72 -11.59
CA ASP A 203 1.44 3.68 -12.08
C ASP A 203 1.55 2.42 -11.21
N VAL A 204 0.71 2.37 -10.16
CA VAL A 204 0.66 1.25 -9.21
C VAL A 204 0.42 -0.10 -9.91
N SER A 205 -0.37 -0.13 -10.99
CA SER A 205 -0.70 -1.38 -11.69
C SER A 205 0.47 -1.90 -12.52
N ALA A 206 1.19 -1.00 -13.21
CA ALA A 206 2.42 -1.37 -13.90
C ALA A 206 3.51 -1.80 -12.90
N ASN A 207 3.65 -1.07 -11.81
CA ASN A 207 4.64 -1.35 -10.77
C ASN A 207 4.38 -2.68 -10.05
N GLU A 208 3.10 -3.03 -9.80
CA GLU A 208 2.73 -4.34 -9.26
C GLU A 208 3.23 -5.48 -10.17
N LYS A 209 2.94 -5.41 -11.48
CA LYS A 209 3.36 -6.45 -12.43
C LYS A 209 4.88 -6.62 -12.43
N GLN A 210 5.61 -5.51 -12.41
CA GLN A 210 7.07 -5.53 -12.34
C GLN A 210 7.58 -6.11 -11.03
N LEU A 211 6.95 -5.78 -9.89
CA LEU A 211 7.37 -6.28 -8.57
C LEU A 211 7.11 -7.79 -8.45
N VAL A 212 5.96 -8.27 -8.93
CA VAL A 212 5.64 -9.71 -8.95
C VAL A 212 6.68 -10.49 -9.77
N ALA A 213 7.10 -9.97 -10.92
CA ALA A 213 8.15 -10.60 -11.71
C ALA A 213 9.52 -10.55 -11.01
N ALA A 214 9.82 -9.45 -10.32
CA ALA A 214 11.11 -9.23 -9.67
C ALA A 214 11.35 -10.14 -8.45
N VAL A 215 10.31 -10.41 -7.65
CA VAL A 215 10.46 -11.20 -6.41
C VAL A 215 10.89 -12.64 -6.65
N ASP A 216 10.69 -13.17 -7.86
CA ASP A 216 11.12 -14.51 -8.26
C ASP A 216 12.55 -14.55 -8.84
N SER A 217 13.23 -13.39 -8.96
CA SER A 217 14.63 -13.34 -9.40
C SER A 217 15.60 -13.76 -8.29
N ASP A 218 16.53 -14.65 -8.62
CA ASP A 218 17.62 -15.09 -7.73
C ASP A 218 18.66 -14.01 -7.41
N THR A 219 18.65 -12.89 -8.13
CA THR A 219 19.54 -11.76 -7.88
C THR A 219 19.03 -10.82 -6.78
N VAL A 220 17.78 -11.00 -6.33
CA VAL A 220 17.19 -10.19 -5.27
C VAL A 220 17.57 -10.75 -3.91
N SER A 221 18.08 -9.89 -3.03
CA SER A 221 18.42 -10.30 -1.67
C SER A 221 17.21 -10.89 -0.91
N PHE A 222 17.45 -11.84 -0.01
CA PHE A 222 16.41 -12.43 0.84
C PHE A 222 15.58 -11.37 1.59
N PHE A 223 16.25 -10.31 2.09
CA PHE A 223 15.61 -9.21 2.79
C PHE A 223 14.64 -8.43 1.91
N SER A 224 15.08 -8.04 0.70
CA SER A 224 14.24 -7.26 -0.22
C SER A 224 13.12 -8.10 -0.81
N ARG A 225 13.39 -9.37 -1.13
CA ARG A 225 12.38 -10.32 -1.61
C ARG A 225 11.23 -10.46 -0.61
N ARG A 226 11.55 -10.76 0.66
CA ARG A 226 10.52 -10.85 1.71
C ARG A 226 9.78 -9.54 1.92
N SER A 227 10.51 -8.42 1.94
CA SER A 227 9.91 -7.09 2.09
C SER A 227 8.89 -6.79 0.99
N ALA A 228 9.24 -7.13 -0.25
CA ALA A 228 8.37 -6.96 -1.41
C ALA A 228 7.15 -7.88 -1.36
N LEU A 229 7.31 -9.14 -0.94
CA LEU A 229 6.20 -10.05 -0.72
C LEU A 229 5.23 -9.54 0.35
N CYS A 230 5.73 -9.03 1.49
CA CYS A 230 4.88 -8.38 2.50
C CYS A 230 4.15 -7.16 1.92
N GLN A 231 4.82 -6.35 1.08
CA GLN A 231 4.20 -5.18 0.47
C GLN A 231 3.12 -5.55 -0.56
N LEU A 232 3.31 -6.62 -1.34
CA LEU A 232 2.31 -7.18 -2.22
C LEU A 232 1.13 -7.74 -1.43
N ALA A 233 1.39 -8.43 -0.32
CA ALA A 233 0.34 -8.90 0.58
C ALA A 233 -0.54 -7.75 1.08
N TRP A 234 0.08 -6.63 1.49
CA TRP A 234 -0.66 -5.44 1.92
C TRP A 234 -1.49 -4.84 0.78
N LEU A 235 -0.91 -4.71 -0.41
CA LEU A 235 -1.63 -4.21 -1.58
C LEU A 235 -2.87 -5.06 -1.88
N TYR A 236 -2.72 -6.39 -1.92
CA TYR A 236 -3.83 -7.30 -2.19
C TYR A 236 -4.87 -7.29 -1.08
N ALA A 237 -4.45 -7.26 0.19
CA ALA A 237 -5.39 -7.17 1.31
C ALA A 237 -6.21 -5.87 1.24
N MET A 238 -5.57 -4.73 1.00
CA MET A 238 -6.26 -3.44 0.87
C MET A 238 -7.18 -3.38 -0.35
N ARG A 239 -6.89 -4.13 -1.42
CA ARG A 239 -7.77 -4.29 -2.59
C ARG A 239 -8.97 -5.20 -2.35
N GLY A 240 -8.91 -6.04 -1.32
CA GLY A 240 -9.88 -7.11 -1.12
C GLY A 240 -9.58 -8.36 -1.95
N ASP A 241 -8.31 -8.69 -2.19
CA ASP A 241 -7.89 -9.95 -2.81
C ASP A 241 -7.20 -10.82 -1.75
N ALA A 242 -8.01 -11.39 -0.84
CA ALA A 242 -7.53 -12.17 0.28
C ALA A 242 -6.71 -13.41 -0.15
N ALA A 243 -7.05 -14.03 -1.28
CA ALA A 243 -6.36 -15.21 -1.79
C ALA A 243 -4.92 -14.88 -2.22
N ARG A 244 -4.73 -13.84 -3.05
CA ARG A 244 -3.37 -13.41 -3.43
C ARG A 244 -2.61 -12.85 -2.23
N ALA A 245 -3.29 -12.12 -1.35
CA ALA A 245 -2.66 -11.59 -0.14
C ALA A 245 -2.07 -12.70 0.75
N THR A 246 -2.87 -13.74 1.02
CA THR A 246 -2.44 -14.92 1.79
C THR A 246 -1.28 -15.64 1.11
N SER A 247 -1.35 -15.84 -0.21
CA SER A 247 -0.26 -16.46 -0.98
C SER A 247 1.07 -15.71 -0.82
N MET A 248 1.03 -14.37 -0.85
CA MET A 248 2.25 -13.56 -0.68
C MET A 248 2.84 -13.67 0.73
N VAL A 249 1.99 -13.69 1.77
CA VAL A 249 2.43 -13.90 3.17
C VAL A 249 3.08 -15.26 3.34
N GLU A 250 2.49 -16.32 2.80
CA GLU A 250 3.06 -17.68 2.90
C GLU A 250 4.42 -17.79 2.22
N ARG A 251 4.58 -17.16 1.05
CA ARG A 251 5.88 -17.05 0.37
C ARG A 251 6.89 -16.24 1.18
N ALA A 252 6.47 -15.15 1.84
CA ALA A 252 7.35 -14.37 2.69
C ALA A 252 7.82 -15.15 3.93
N ARG A 253 6.92 -15.96 4.51
CA ARG A 253 7.15 -16.71 5.76
C ARG A 253 8.26 -17.76 5.64
N VAL A 254 8.41 -18.40 4.48
CA VAL A 254 9.46 -19.41 4.26
C VAL A 254 10.85 -18.80 4.05
N ILE A 255 10.96 -17.47 3.92
CA ILE A 255 12.24 -16.76 3.84
C ILE A 255 12.70 -16.41 5.25
N ALA A 256 13.60 -17.21 5.80
CA ALA A 256 14.20 -17.01 7.13
C ALA A 256 15.74 -17.07 7.07
N LEU A 257 16.40 -16.29 7.93
CA LEU A 257 17.84 -16.46 8.19
C LEU A 257 18.06 -17.56 9.23
N ALA A 258 19.24 -18.19 9.19
CA ALA A 258 19.65 -19.22 10.13
C ALA A 258 19.57 -18.75 11.60
N ASP A 259 20.16 -17.58 11.93
CA ASP A 259 20.19 -17.09 13.32
C ASP A 259 19.36 -15.81 13.52
N GLY A 260 18.12 -15.96 14.00
CA GLY A 260 17.40 -14.90 14.70
C GLY A 260 17.00 -13.69 13.84
N ASP A 261 16.26 -13.95 12.76
CA ASP A 261 15.64 -12.93 11.91
C ASP A 261 14.37 -12.31 12.53
N PHE A 262 14.55 -11.62 13.66
CA PHE A 262 13.42 -11.04 14.39
C PHE A 262 12.66 -10.02 13.55
N ARG A 263 13.39 -9.16 12.82
CA ARG A 263 12.79 -8.15 11.95
C ARG A 263 11.93 -8.78 10.86
N GLY A 264 12.46 -9.81 10.20
CA GLY A 264 11.75 -10.57 9.18
C GLY A 264 10.46 -11.20 9.68
N ARG A 265 10.54 -11.82 10.86
CA ARG A 265 9.38 -12.39 11.53
C ARG A 265 8.34 -11.34 11.85
N VAL A 266 8.72 -10.20 12.44
CA VAL A 266 7.80 -9.09 12.74
C VAL A 266 7.08 -8.61 11.48
N ARG A 267 7.80 -8.36 10.38
CA ARG A 267 7.15 -7.86 9.15
C ARG A 267 6.22 -8.88 8.51
N THR A 268 6.53 -10.17 8.63
CA THR A 268 5.63 -11.24 8.18
C THR A 268 4.39 -11.29 9.07
N LEU A 269 4.55 -11.22 10.40
CA LEU A 269 3.42 -11.17 11.35
C LEU A 269 2.51 -9.98 11.10
N VAL A 270 3.06 -8.78 10.85
CA VAL A 270 2.26 -7.58 10.53
C VAL A 270 1.51 -7.77 9.20
N ALA A 271 2.14 -8.36 8.18
CA ALA A 271 1.44 -8.69 6.94
C ALA A 271 0.31 -9.70 7.18
N THR A 272 0.54 -10.77 7.93
CA THR A 272 -0.50 -11.72 8.33
C THR A 272 -1.63 -11.02 9.08
N ALA A 273 -1.30 -10.17 10.05
CA ALA A 273 -2.27 -9.40 10.83
C ALA A 273 -3.17 -8.55 9.93
N LEU A 274 -2.59 -7.86 8.95
CA LEU A 274 -3.36 -7.03 8.03
C LEU A 274 -4.30 -7.86 7.16
N VAL A 275 -3.81 -8.98 6.59
CA VAL A 275 -4.63 -9.89 5.77
C VAL A 275 -5.79 -10.45 6.60
N ARG A 276 -5.51 -10.95 7.81
CA ARG A 276 -6.51 -11.53 8.71
C ARG A 276 -7.47 -10.48 9.24
N GLY A 277 -6.97 -9.30 9.57
CA GLY A 277 -7.77 -8.17 10.07
C GLY A 277 -8.78 -7.66 9.05
N LEU A 278 -8.34 -7.45 7.80
CA LEU A 278 -9.24 -7.02 6.74
C LEU A 278 -10.19 -8.13 6.26
N GLY A 279 -9.82 -9.41 6.45
CA GLY A 279 -10.64 -10.54 6.02
C GLY A 279 -11.61 -11.10 7.06
N ALA A 280 -11.29 -10.99 8.34
CA ALA A 280 -12.04 -11.60 9.44
C ALA A 280 -12.25 -10.67 10.65
N GLY A 281 -11.79 -9.42 10.58
CA GLY A 281 -12.00 -8.41 11.61
C GLY A 281 -10.84 -8.24 12.61
N PRO A 282 -10.93 -7.24 13.51
CA PRO A 282 -9.84 -6.81 14.37
C PRO A 282 -9.28 -7.92 15.28
N ASP A 283 -10.14 -8.78 15.81
CA ASP A 283 -9.73 -9.87 16.70
C ASP A 283 -8.82 -10.89 15.99
N ALA A 284 -9.04 -11.13 14.69
CA ALA A 284 -8.21 -12.02 13.89
C ALA A 284 -6.81 -11.46 13.60
N ALA A 285 -6.63 -10.13 13.72
CA ALA A 285 -5.33 -9.48 13.63
C ALA A 285 -4.57 -9.48 14.96
N GLN A 286 -5.30 -9.45 16.09
CA GLN A 286 -4.76 -9.11 17.41
C GLN A 286 -3.62 -10.03 17.86
N GLU A 287 -3.79 -11.35 17.72
CA GLU A 287 -2.78 -12.34 18.13
C GLU A 287 -1.43 -12.07 17.45
N TYR A 288 -1.45 -11.79 16.15
CA TYR A 288 -0.26 -11.53 15.35
C TYR A 288 0.37 -10.18 15.71
N LEU A 289 -0.44 -9.16 15.99
CA LEU A 289 0.06 -7.84 16.40
C LEU A 289 0.69 -7.87 17.79
N ASP A 290 0.11 -8.62 18.74
CA ASP A 290 0.69 -8.80 20.08
C ASP A 290 2.05 -9.50 20.00
N GLU A 291 2.17 -10.54 19.15
CA GLU A 291 3.46 -11.19 18.91
C GLU A 291 4.46 -10.25 18.22
N ALA A 292 4.04 -9.53 17.18
CA ALA A 292 4.87 -8.58 16.47
C ALA A 292 5.42 -7.49 17.40
N LEU A 293 4.56 -6.96 18.29
CA LEU A 293 4.92 -5.92 19.24
C LEU A 293 5.94 -6.41 20.27
N ARG A 294 5.79 -7.63 20.81
CA ARG A 294 6.78 -8.24 21.71
C ARG A 294 8.15 -8.37 21.05
N LEU A 295 8.20 -8.70 19.76
CA LEU A 295 9.45 -8.90 19.01
C LEU A 295 10.08 -7.60 18.50
N ALA A 296 9.29 -6.53 18.35
CA ALA A 296 9.76 -5.25 17.80
C ALA A 296 10.82 -4.55 18.64
N ASN A 297 10.94 -4.86 19.95
CA ASN A 297 11.99 -4.33 20.85
C ASN A 297 12.18 -2.80 20.77
N ASP A 298 11.07 -2.04 20.80
CA ASP A 298 11.03 -0.57 20.66
C ASP A 298 11.60 0.00 19.35
N GLU A 299 11.78 -0.85 18.34
CA GLU A 299 12.24 -0.41 17.03
C GLU A 299 11.10 0.33 16.29
N VAL A 300 11.28 1.62 16.09
CA VAL A 300 10.26 2.52 15.54
C VAL A 300 9.79 2.11 14.18
N SER A 301 10.72 1.70 13.31
CA SER A 301 10.35 1.34 11.96
C SER A 301 9.35 0.19 11.96
N LEU A 302 9.48 -0.74 12.90
CA LEU A 302 8.53 -1.83 13.12
C LEU A 302 7.27 -1.37 13.85
N LEU A 303 7.40 -0.53 14.89
CA LEU A 303 6.24 0.03 15.59
C LEU A 303 5.33 0.83 14.66
N VAL A 304 5.89 1.55 13.68
CA VAL A 304 5.13 2.25 12.64
C VAL A 304 4.35 1.28 11.76
N GLU A 305 4.94 0.15 11.34
CA GLU A 305 4.23 -0.87 10.57
C GLU A 305 3.11 -1.53 11.40
N ILE A 306 3.36 -1.84 12.68
CA ILE A 306 2.37 -2.43 13.59
C ILE A 306 1.22 -1.45 13.84
N ALA A 307 1.52 -0.20 14.19
CA ALA A 307 0.53 0.84 14.47
C ALA A 307 -0.31 1.18 13.23
N PHE A 308 0.30 1.17 12.04
CA PHE A 308 -0.46 1.30 10.80
C PHE A 308 -1.48 0.18 10.68
N CYS A 309 -1.08 -1.08 10.92
CA CYS A 309 -2.00 -2.21 10.90
C CYS A 309 -3.12 -2.04 11.94
N GLU A 310 -2.80 -1.65 13.18
CA GLU A 310 -3.80 -1.38 14.23
C GLU A 310 -4.86 -0.37 13.78
N VAL A 311 -4.44 0.75 13.17
CA VAL A 311 -5.36 1.77 12.63
C VAL A 311 -6.22 1.23 11.48
N ILE A 312 -5.63 0.44 10.59
CA ILE A 312 -6.33 -0.05 9.40
C ILE A 312 -7.34 -1.15 9.75
N THR A 313 -7.00 -2.05 10.67
CA THR A 313 -7.87 -3.18 11.04
C THR A 313 -8.81 -2.85 12.19
N GLY A 314 -8.60 -1.75 12.92
CA GLY A 314 -9.33 -1.41 14.13
C GLY A 314 -8.96 -2.27 15.34
N ALA A 315 -7.76 -2.88 15.33
CA ALA A 315 -7.27 -3.69 16.45
C ALA A 315 -6.87 -2.81 17.66
N LYS A 316 -6.53 -3.44 18.80
CA LYS A 316 -6.10 -2.70 19.99
C LYS A 316 -4.88 -1.83 19.66
N GLN A 317 -4.92 -0.59 20.11
CA GLN A 317 -3.96 0.46 19.75
C GLN A 317 -2.69 0.47 20.63
N ALA A 318 -2.10 -0.70 20.89
CA ALA A 318 -0.96 -0.82 21.79
C ALA A 318 0.31 -0.20 21.20
N ALA A 319 0.61 -0.45 19.92
CA ALA A 319 1.75 0.13 19.22
C ALA A 319 1.58 1.64 19.03
N ILE A 320 0.35 2.13 18.83
CA ILE A 320 0.06 3.58 18.82
C ILE A 320 0.41 4.22 20.16
N ALA A 321 0.03 3.60 21.28
CA ALA A 321 0.39 4.09 22.61
C ALA A 321 1.92 4.09 22.81
N SER A 322 2.61 3.03 22.37
CA SER A 322 4.08 2.99 22.35
C SER A 322 4.66 4.10 21.47
N LEU A 323 4.13 4.35 20.26
CA LEU A 323 4.63 5.42 19.39
C LEU A 323 4.48 6.81 20.03
N ARG A 324 3.38 7.09 20.73
CA ARG A 324 3.16 8.37 21.43
C ARG A 324 4.17 8.62 22.55
N SER A 325 4.65 7.56 23.22
CA SER A 325 5.63 7.70 24.31
C SER A 325 7.05 7.95 23.81
N LEU A 326 7.30 7.74 22.52
CA LEU A 326 8.61 7.93 21.93
C LEU A 326 8.82 9.41 21.54
N PRO A 327 10.02 9.99 21.77
CA PRO A 327 10.30 11.36 21.39
C PRO A 327 10.15 11.54 19.88
N ALA A 328 9.72 12.72 19.43
CA ALA A 328 9.44 13.03 18.02
C ALA A 328 10.53 12.48 17.09
N ARG A 329 10.15 11.59 16.18
CA ARG A 329 11.06 10.92 15.25
C ARG A 329 10.80 11.40 13.82
N GLY A 330 11.86 11.53 13.03
CA GLY A 330 11.80 12.02 11.65
C GLY A 330 11.18 11.03 10.65
N VAL A 331 10.35 10.09 11.11
CA VAL A 331 9.61 9.15 10.26
C VAL A 331 8.23 9.74 9.99
N GLN A 332 7.97 10.19 8.76
CA GLN A 332 6.73 10.90 8.43
C GLN A 332 5.49 10.05 8.72
N ARG A 333 5.54 8.76 8.36
CA ARG A 333 4.42 7.83 8.59
C ARG A 333 4.04 7.68 10.06
N ALA A 334 4.98 7.78 10.99
CA ALA A 334 4.64 7.77 12.42
C ALA A 334 3.68 8.91 12.75
N THR A 335 3.97 10.13 12.28
CA THR A 335 3.11 11.30 12.49
C THR A 335 1.76 11.14 11.80
N LEU A 336 1.73 10.61 10.57
CA LEU A 336 0.48 10.43 9.83
C LEU A 336 -0.42 9.36 10.46
N ILE A 337 0.15 8.28 10.98
CA ILE A 337 -0.59 7.23 11.71
C ILE A 337 -1.22 7.80 12.98
N LEU A 338 -0.46 8.54 13.78
CA LEU A 338 -0.99 9.17 14.99
C LEU A 338 -2.15 10.11 14.66
N GLN A 339 -2.04 10.89 13.58
CA GLN A 339 -3.13 11.76 13.13
C GLN A 339 -4.37 10.99 12.67
N LEU A 340 -4.20 9.92 11.91
CA LEU A 340 -5.32 9.05 11.55
C LEU A 340 -5.99 8.43 12.78
N ALA A 341 -5.19 8.02 13.77
CA ALA A 341 -5.68 7.46 15.03
C ALA A 341 -6.44 8.48 15.88
N ASP A 342 -6.02 9.75 15.83
CA ASP A 342 -6.67 10.85 16.53
C ASP A 342 -7.93 11.37 15.78
N GLY A 343 -8.27 10.79 14.62
CA GLY A 343 -9.35 11.28 13.76
C GLY A 343 -9.10 12.66 13.18
N ALA A 344 -7.84 13.13 13.19
CA ALA A 344 -7.49 14.45 12.71
C ALA A 344 -7.77 14.55 11.20
N GLY A 345 -8.53 15.59 10.82
CA GLY A 345 -8.87 15.89 9.43
C GLY A 345 -7.65 16.27 8.59
N ARG A 346 -7.92 16.49 7.30
CA ARG A 346 -6.93 16.77 6.26
C ARG A 346 -5.97 17.90 6.64
N ARG A 347 -4.67 17.71 6.36
CA ARG A 347 -3.64 18.74 6.50
C ARG A 347 -3.79 19.85 5.46
N SER A 348 -3.27 21.03 5.77
CA SER A 348 -3.19 22.17 4.84
C SER A 348 -2.09 22.03 3.78
N ALA A 349 -1.07 21.19 4.01
CA ALA A 349 0.02 20.96 3.07
C ALA A 349 -0.17 19.65 2.29
N PRO A 350 0.17 19.62 0.99
CA PRO A 350 0.09 18.41 0.18
C PRO A 350 1.04 17.32 0.71
N LEU A 351 0.54 16.09 0.76
CA LEU A 351 1.31 14.89 1.11
C LEU A 351 1.81 14.20 -0.16
N GLU A 352 3.07 13.78 -0.18
CA GLU A 352 3.59 12.92 -1.27
C GLU A 352 3.13 11.46 -1.11
N ASP A 353 2.71 11.05 0.10
CA ASP A 353 2.19 9.70 0.38
C ASP A 353 0.71 9.62 -0.06
N GLY A 354 0.49 9.15 -1.29
CA GLY A 354 -0.83 9.05 -1.90
C GLY A 354 -1.79 8.09 -1.17
N LEU A 355 -1.27 7.08 -0.47
CA LEU A 355 -2.10 6.21 0.37
C LEU A 355 -2.65 6.99 1.56
N PHE A 356 -1.79 7.70 2.29
CA PHE A 356 -2.25 8.49 3.44
C PHE A 356 -3.13 9.67 3.03
N GLU A 357 -2.83 10.35 1.92
CA GLU A 357 -3.73 11.38 1.38
C GLU A 357 -5.12 10.81 1.10
N CYS A 358 -5.19 9.60 0.52
CA CYS A 358 -6.45 8.91 0.31
C CYS A 358 -7.15 8.62 1.65
N LEU A 359 -6.47 7.97 2.61
CA LEU A 359 -7.05 7.60 3.90
C LEU A 359 -7.54 8.80 4.71
N SER A 360 -6.75 9.87 4.77
CA SER A 360 -7.13 11.12 5.46
C SER A 360 -8.31 11.81 4.77
N SER A 361 -8.49 11.65 3.45
CA SER A 361 -9.64 12.20 2.76
C SER A 361 -10.96 11.50 3.11
N LEU A 362 -10.92 10.25 3.58
CA LEU A 362 -12.12 9.47 3.90
C LEU A 362 -12.83 9.94 5.17
N THR A 363 -12.13 10.57 6.11
CA THR A 363 -12.70 10.93 7.43
C THR A 363 -13.78 12.00 7.37
N ALA A 364 -13.85 12.77 6.28
CA ALA A 364 -14.83 13.83 6.07
C ALA A 364 -15.96 13.44 5.09
N LEU A 365 -15.97 12.19 4.61
CA LEU A 365 -16.91 11.73 3.59
C LEU A 365 -18.09 10.98 4.21
N THR A 366 -19.24 11.05 3.56
CA THR A 366 -20.38 10.17 3.89
C THR A 366 -20.06 8.71 3.53
N PRO A 367 -20.71 7.71 4.15
CA PRO A 367 -20.55 6.29 3.79
C PRO A 367 -20.59 5.98 2.29
N GLY A 368 -21.55 6.54 1.55
CA GLY A 368 -21.63 6.35 0.08
C GLY A 368 -20.44 6.96 -0.66
N GLN A 369 -19.97 8.14 -0.22
CA GLN A 369 -18.77 8.77 -0.78
C GLN A 369 -17.49 8.01 -0.43
N VAL A 370 -17.39 7.44 0.78
CA VAL A 370 -16.28 6.55 1.17
C VAL A 370 -16.21 5.35 0.24
N LEU A 371 -17.35 4.69 -0.02
CA LEU A 371 -17.44 3.56 -0.92
C LEU A 371 -16.95 3.94 -2.33
N GLU A 372 -17.47 5.03 -2.91
CA GLU A 372 -17.05 5.49 -4.24
C GLU A 372 -15.56 5.82 -4.29
N ARG A 373 -15.04 6.48 -3.25
CA ARG A 373 -13.64 6.86 -3.15
C ARG A 373 -12.73 5.64 -3.07
N LEU A 374 -13.08 4.63 -2.26
CA LEU A 374 -12.33 3.38 -2.16
C LEU A 374 -12.40 2.59 -3.48
N ALA A 375 -13.55 2.57 -4.16
CA ALA A 375 -13.72 1.91 -5.45
C ALA A 375 -12.92 2.59 -6.57
N GLN A 376 -12.82 3.92 -6.57
CA GLN A 376 -11.98 4.68 -7.51
C GLN A 376 -10.49 4.44 -7.30
N ASN A 377 -10.09 4.20 -6.05
CA ASN A 377 -8.69 3.97 -5.68
C ASN A 377 -8.32 2.50 -5.61
N ASP A 378 -9.23 1.56 -5.90
CA ASP A 378 -8.94 0.13 -5.83
C ASP A 378 -8.42 -0.25 -4.43
N LEU A 379 -9.18 0.15 -3.40
CA LEU A 379 -8.89 -0.05 -1.97
C LEU A 379 -10.10 -0.66 -1.25
N LEU A 380 -10.82 -1.55 -1.93
CA LEU A 380 -12.10 -2.09 -1.46
C LEU A 380 -11.99 -2.99 -0.23
N GLY A 381 -10.82 -3.58 0.04
CA GLY A 381 -10.58 -4.35 1.26
C GLY A 381 -10.66 -3.52 2.55
N LEU A 382 -10.57 -2.20 2.44
CA LEU A 382 -10.75 -1.28 3.57
C LEU A 382 -12.23 -0.99 3.89
N LEU A 383 -13.16 -1.39 3.02
CA LEU A 383 -14.56 -0.99 3.07
C LEU A 383 -15.25 -1.37 4.40
N PRO A 384 -15.14 -2.61 4.93
CA PRO A 384 -15.87 -2.97 6.14
C PRO A 384 -15.44 -2.11 7.34
N GLY A 385 -14.13 -2.04 7.61
CA GLY A 385 -13.60 -1.27 8.73
C GLY A 385 -13.88 0.23 8.63
N ARG A 386 -13.87 0.80 7.41
CA ARG A 386 -14.17 2.23 7.20
C ARG A 386 -15.65 2.57 7.35
N LEU A 387 -16.53 1.59 7.26
CA LEU A 387 -17.96 1.73 7.51
C LEU A 387 -18.37 1.15 8.87
N SER A 388 -17.41 1.00 9.79
CA SER A 388 -17.60 0.48 11.15
C SER A 388 -18.30 -0.89 11.18
N ARG A 389 -17.98 -1.76 10.21
CA ARG A 389 -18.55 -3.09 10.06
C ARG A 389 -17.45 -4.14 10.08
N THR A 390 -17.76 -5.30 10.63
CA THR A 390 -16.90 -6.47 10.54
C THR A 390 -17.03 -7.10 9.14
N PRO A 391 -15.95 -7.72 8.64
CA PRO A 391 -16.02 -8.47 7.39
C PRO A 391 -17.10 -9.57 7.43
N ALA A 392 -17.92 -9.66 6.39
CA ALA A 392 -19.06 -10.58 6.31
C ALA A 392 -19.40 -10.98 4.86
N LYS A 393 -20.47 -11.76 4.67
CA LYS A 393 -21.10 -11.96 3.35
C LYS A 393 -22.01 -10.78 3.07
N ARG A 394 -21.60 -9.88 2.16
CA ARG A 394 -22.33 -8.62 1.93
C ARG A 394 -22.44 -8.25 0.45
N VAL A 395 -23.58 -7.66 0.09
CA VAL A 395 -23.77 -6.92 -1.16
C VAL A 395 -23.96 -5.45 -0.83
N TRP A 396 -23.00 -4.62 -1.24
CA TRP A 396 -23.11 -3.16 -1.12
C TRP A 396 -23.64 -2.59 -2.43
N VAL A 397 -24.76 -1.89 -2.38
CA VAL A 397 -25.37 -1.24 -3.53
C VAL A 397 -25.05 0.25 -3.48
N ALA A 398 -24.22 0.70 -4.41
CA ALA A 398 -23.84 2.11 -4.57
C ALA A 398 -24.50 2.70 -5.82
N PRO A 399 -24.48 4.04 -6.00
CA PRO A 399 -25.15 4.68 -7.14
C PRO A 399 -24.63 4.21 -8.50
N THR A 400 -23.35 3.83 -8.56
CA THR A 400 -22.65 3.53 -9.82
C THR A 400 -22.12 2.10 -9.93
N CYS A 401 -22.20 1.30 -8.86
CA CYS A 401 -21.69 -0.07 -8.86
C CYS A 401 -22.30 -0.90 -7.73
N THR A 402 -22.09 -2.20 -7.81
CA THR A 402 -22.30 -3.12 -6.69
C THR A 402 -20.95 -3.62 -6.22
N ILE A 403 -20.79 -3.81 -4.91
CA ILE A 403 -19.59 -4.43 -4.34
C ILE A 403 -20.02 -5.69 -3.61
N LEU A 404 -19.33 -6.79 -3.91
CA LEU A 404 -19.51 -8.08 -3.25
C LEU A 404 -18.39 -8.25 -2.24
N GLU A 405 -18.73 -8.68 -1.04
CA GLU A 405 -17.79 -8.91 0.05
C GLU A 405 -17.98 -10.32 0.60
N HIS A 406 -16.88 -11.06 0.73
CA HIS A 406 -16.86 -12.38 1.34
C HIS A 406 -15.47 -12.74 1.84
N GLU A 407 -15.31 -12.91 3.16
CA GLU A 407 -14.06 -13.41 3.77
C GLU A 407 -12.80 -12.65 3.32
N GLY A 408 -12.89 -11.32 3.27
CA GLY A 408 -11.80 -10.44 2.80
C GLY A 408 -11.63 -10.37 1.29
N THR A 409 -12.42 -11.13 0.52
CA THR A 409 -12.56 -10.93 -0.91
C THR A 409 -13.59 -9.85 -1.16
N VAL A 410 -13.18 -8.72 -1.75
CA VAL A 410 -14.05 -7.60 -2.07
C VAL A 410 -13.94 -7.30 -3.57
N ARG A 411 -15.06 -7.41 -4.28
CA ARG A 411 -15.10 -7.28 -5.75
C ARG A 411 -16.08 -6.22 -6.18
N ARG A 412 -15.66 -5.38 -7.11
CA ARG A 412 -16.55 -4.45 -7.81
C ARG A 412 -17.25 -5.16 -8.95
N GLY A 413 -18.57 -5.14 -8.94
CA GLY A 413 -19.45 -5.57 -10.02
C GLY A 413 -20.16 -4.39 -10.69
N GLU A 414 -20.81 -4.69 -11.81
CA GLU A 414 -21.71 -3.75 -12.47
C GLU A 414 -22.98 -3.57 -11.65
N LEU A 415 -23.61 -2.40 -11.78
CA LEU A 415 -24.90 -2.16 -11.14
C LEU A 415 -25.97 -3.09 -11.77
N PRO A 416 -26.73 -3.84 -10.96
CA PRO A 416 -27.82 -4.66 -11.46
C PRO A 416 -28.83 -3.81 -12.23
N SER A 417 -29.48 -4.42 -13.23
CA SER A 417 -30.60 -3.78 -13.92
C SER A 417 -31.68 -3.34 -12.93
N GLY A 418 -32.47 -2.30 -13.27
CA GLY A 418 -33.53 -1.81 -12.38
C GLY A 418 -34.42 -2.91 -11.77
N PRO A 419 -34.95 -3.87 -12.55
CA PRO A 419 -35.67 -5.02 -12.02
C PRO A 419 -34.83 -5.94 -11.14
N SER A 420 -33.58 -6.25 -11.52
CA SER A 420 -32.67 -7.08 -10.71
C SER A 420 -32.34 -6.42 -9.37
N ARG A 421 -32.22 -5.10 -9.36
CA ARG A 421 -31.96 -4.32 -8.15
C ARG A 421 -33.17 -4.32 -7.22
N ARG A 422 -34.37 -4.03 -7.72
CA ARG A 422 -35.61 -4.15 -6.91
C ARG A 422 -35.83 -5.57 -6.40
N LEU A 423 -35.43 -6.57 -7.19
CA LEU A 423 -35.48 -7.96 -6.76
C LEU A 423 -34.51 -8.22 -5.60
N LEU A 424 -33.28 -7.71 -5.66
CA LEU A 424 -32.33 -7.79 -4.56
C LEU A 424 -32.84 -7.08 -3.30
N GLU A 425 -33.37 -5.86 -3.44
CA GLU A 425 -34.01 -5.10 -2.35
C GLU A 425 -35.17 -5.89 -1.73
N ALA A 426 -36.08 -6.43 -2.54
CA ALA A 426 -37.21 -7.22 -2.05
C ALA A 426 -36.78 -8.51 -1.33
N LEU A 427 -35.67 -9.11 -1.73
CA LEU A 427 -35.12 -10.31 -1.09
C LEU A 427 -34.31 -10.00 0.18
N ALA A 428 -33.85 -8.76 0.37
CA ALA A 428 -33.19 -8.31 1.59
C ALA A 428 -34.11 -8.39 2.81
N ASP A 429 -35.42 -8.20 2.62
CA ASP A 429 -36.47 -8.33 3.65
C ASP A 429 -36.89 -9.81 3.91
N GLY A 430 -36.01 -10.76 3.61
CA GLY A 430 -36.23 -12.19 3.78
C GLY A 430 -36.88 -12.90 2.57
N PRO A 431 -37.04 -14.24 2.64
CA PRO A 431 -37.56 -15.03 1.53
C PRO A 431 -38.96 -14.61 1.09
N LYS A 432 -39.17 -14.50 -0.22
CA LYS A 432 -40.44 -14.09 -0.83
C LYS A 432 -40.97 -15.17 -1.78
N SER A 433 -42.29 -15.32 -1.82
CA SER A 433 -42.94 -16.17 -2.83
C SER A 433 -42.84 -15.54 -4.22
N ARG A 434 -42.98 -16.35 -5.29
CA ARG A 434 -42.99 -15.84 -6.67
C ARG A 434 -44.03 -14.73 -6.88
N ALA A 435 -45.24 -14.92 -6.34
CA ALA A 435 -46.31 -13.92 -6.40
C ALA A 435 -45.95 -12.61 -5.69
N ALA A 436 -45.36 -12.69 -4.49
CA ALA A 436 -44.94 -11.50 -3.75
C ALA A 436 -43.84 -10.72 -4.48
N LEU A 437 -42.86 -11.41 -5.06
CA LEU A 437 -41.81 -10.78 -5.86
C LEU A 437 -42.36 -10.08 -7.10
N LEU A 438 -43.32 -10.70 -7.80
CA LEU A 438 -43.96 -10.10 -8.96
C LEU A 438 -44.73 -8.81 -8.60
N GLN A 439 -45.39 -8.81 -7.45
CA GLN A 439 -46.07 -7.63 -6.93
C GLN A 439 -45.08 -6.52 -6.53
N LEU A 440 -44.03 -6.85 -5.78
CA LEU A 440 -43.06 -5.85 -5.29
C LEU A 440 -42.22 -5.23 -6.41
N VAL A 441 -41.75 -6.05 -7.35
CA VAL A 441 -40.80 -5.60 -8.38
C VAL A 441 -41.51 -5.01 -9.60
N TRP A 442 -42.65 -5.59 -10.02
CA TRP A 442 -43.37 -5.22 -11.24
C TRP A 442 -44.81 -4.72 -11.03
N GLY A 443 -45.36 -4.75 -9.81
CA GLY A 443 -46.71 -4.29 -9.52
C GLY A 443 -47.83 -5.21 -10.03
N ILE A 444 -47.56 -6.50 -10.24
CA ILE A 444 -48.53 -7.46 -10.80
C ILE A 444 -49.41 -8.06 -9.70
N ALA A 445 -50.67 -7.62 -9.63
CA ALA A 445 -51.60 -7.98 -8.57
C ALA A 445 -52.08 -9.44 -8.60
N ALA A 446 -52.17 -10.07 -9.78
CA ALA A 446 -52.65 -11.42 -9.96
C ALA A 446 -51.57 -12.32 -10.58
N TYR A 447 -51.07 -13.28 -9.82
CA TYR A 447 -50.02 -14.20 -10.27
C TYR A 447 -50.57 -15.32 -11.17
N ARG A 448 -49.98 -15.49 -12.35
CA ARG A 448 -50.25 -16.56 -13.31
C ARG A 448 -48.93 -17.26 -13.67
N PRO A 449 -48.68 -18.50 -13.18
CA PRO A 449 -47.40 -19.18 -13.38
C PRO A 449 -46.99 -19.27 -14.86
N ASP A 450 -47.93 -19.63 -15.72
CA ASP A 450 -47.81 -19.75 -17.18
C ASP A 450 -47.27 -18.49 -17.87
N LEU A 451 -47.57 -17.30 -17.34
CA LEU A 451 -47.14 -16.02 -17.93
C LEU A 451 -45.96 -15.39 -17.18
N HIS A 452 -45.88 -15.58 -15.86
CA HIS A 452 -45.00 -14.78 -15.01
C HIS A 452 -43.74 -15.52 -14.54
N ASP A 453 -43.71 -16.85 -14.59
CA ASP A 453 -42.51 -17.60 -14.21
C ASP A 453 -41.32 -17.36 -15.14
N PRO A 454 -41.45 -17.40 -16.49
CA PRO A 454 -40.33 -17.15 -17.39
C PRO A 454 -39.59 -15.81 -17.19
N PRO A 455 -40.28 -14.65 -17.08
CA PRO A 455 -39.60 -13.39 -16.82
C PRO A 455 -38.99 -13.32 -15.41
N LEU A 456 -39.62 -13.93 -14.41
CA LEU A 456 -39.04 -14.03 -13.05
C LEU A 456 -37.76 -14.88 -13.06
N TYR A 457 -37.75 -16.05 -13.70
CA TYR A 457 -36.56 -16.88 -13.87
C TYR A 457 -35.44 -16.12 -14.57
N THR A 458 -35.77 -15.37 -15.63
CA THR A 458 -34.81 -14.54 -16.36
C THR A 458 -34.23 -13.43 -15.47
N ALA A 459 -35.07 -12.76 -14.68
CA ALA A 459 -34.62 -11.70 -13.76
C ALA A 459 -33.73 -12.25 -12.64
N VAL A 460 -34.07 -13.40 -12.08
CA VAL A 460 -33.25 -14.11 -11.08
C VAL A 460 -31.92 -14.56 -11.70
N ALA A 461 -31.93 -15.15 -12.89
CA ALA A 461 -30.71 -15.56 -13.57
C ALA A 461 -29.77 -14.37 -13.86
N ARG A 462 -30.33 -13.23 -14.27
CA ARG A 462 -29.56 -11.98 -14.44
C ARG A 462 -29.02 -11.44 -13.12
N LEU A 463 -29.82 -11.49 -12.04
CA LEU A 463 -29.35 -11.09 -10.72
C LEU A 463 -28.18 -11.99 -10.28
N ARG A 464 -28.32 -13.32 -10.38
CA ARG A 464 -27.24 -14.28 -10.10
C ARG A 464 -25.98 -13.98 -10.92
N GLY A 465 -26.15 -13.70 -12.22
CA GLY A 465 -25.04 -13.32 -13.09
C GLY A 465 -24.37 -12.00 -12.69
N SER A 466 -25.13 -11.00 -12.23
CA SER A 466 -24.55 -9.74 -11.73
C SER A 466 -23.83 -9.89 -10.39
N LEU A 467 -24.08 -10.98 -9.67
CA LEU A 467 -23.42 -11.33 -8.42
C LEU A 467 -22.29 -12.34 -8.61
N ASP A 468 -21.93 -12.73 -9.84
CA ASP A 468 -20.87 -13.73 -10.08
C ASP A 468 -19.52 -13.32 -9.42
N PRO A 469 -18.82 -14.24 -8.73
CA PRO A 469 -19.05 -15.69 -8.61
C PRO A 469 -20.05 -16.10 -7.51
N CYS A 470 -20.64 -15.14 -6.81
CA CYS A 470 -21.52 -15.31 -5.66
C CYS A 470 -23.00 -15.46 -6.04
N GLY A 471 -23.30 -15.98 -7.23
CA GLY A 471 -24.69 -16.15 -7.70
C GLY A 471 -25.50 -17.16 -6.89
N ASP A 472 -24.81 -18.07 -6.18
CA ASP A 472 -25.39 -19.03 -5.24
C ASP A 472 -25.99 -18.38 -3.98
N TRP A 473 -25.68 -17.10 -3.71
CA TRP A 473 -26.29 -16.33 -2.63
C TRP A 473 -27.78 -16.09 -2.83
N ILE A 474 -28.30 -16.24 -4.04
CA ILE A 474 -29.74 -16.26 -4.32
C ILE A 474 -30.24 -17.70 -4.24
N VAL A 475 -30.92 -18.02 -3.15
CA VAL A 475 -31.41 -19.37 -2.84
C VAL A 475 -32.82 -19.55 -3.39
N THR A 476 -33.07 -20.70 -4.02
CA THR A 476 -34.43 -21.09 -4.43
C THR A 476 -35.13 -21.79 -3.27
N THR A 477 -36.33 -21.34 -2.94
CA THR A 477 -37.18 -21.92 -1.89
C THR A 477 -38.34 -22.71 -2.49
N ALA A 478 -39.11 -23.41 -1.66
CA ALA A 478 -40.28 -24.17 -2.13
C ALA A 478 -41.31 -23.30 -2.86
N THR A 479 -41.45 -22.02 -2.46
CA THR A 479 -42.49 -21.11 -2.96
C THR A 479 -41.95 -19.90 -3.73
N GLY A 480 -40.62 -19.73 -3.82
CA GLY A 480 -40.00 -18.58 -4.48
C GLY A 480 -38.49 -18.52 -4.29
N TYR A 481 -38.00 -17.40 -3.78
CA TYR A 481 -36.57 -17.10 -3.65
C TYR A 481 -36.26 -16.41 -2.33
N GLY A 482 -35.02 -16.53 -1.88
CA GLY A 482 -34.46 -15.84 -0.73
C GLY A 482 -32.99 -15.53 -0.93
N LEU A 483 -32.42 -14.80 0.02
CA LEU A 483 -30.98 -14.67 0.16
C LEU A 483 -30.43 -15.79 1.04
N ALA A 484 -29.14 -16.10 0.91
CA ALA A 484 -28.45 -16.96 1.85
C ALA A 484 -28.57 -16.41 3.29
N PRO A 485 -28.69 -17.25 4.34
CA PRO A 485 -29.04 -16.82 5.71
C PRO A 485 -28.11 -15.78 6.35
N GLU A 486 -26.88 -15.64 5.84
CA GLU A 486 -25.84 -14.75 6.35
C GLU A 486 -25.57 -13.56 5.43
N LEU A 487 -26.28 -13.47 4.30
CA LEU A 487 -26.07 -12.42 3.33
C LEU A 487 -26.78 -11.15 3.76
N GLU A 488 -26.02 -10.08 3.92
CA GLU A 488 -26.58 -8.75 4.16
C GLU A 488 -26.50 -7.88 2.90
N VAL A 489 -27.57 -7.11 2.65
CA VAL A 489 -27.64 -6.11 1.58
C VAL A 489 -27.61 -4.73 2.20
N VAL A 490 -26.67 -3.89 1.77
CA VAL A 490 -26.53 -2.50 2.25
C VAL A 490 -26.71 -1.56 1.08
N ASP A 491 -27.77 -0.74 1.09
CA ASP A 491 -28.08 0.20 0.00
C ASP A 491 -27.72 1.65 0.39
N PHE A 492 -26.91 2.31 -0.44
CA PHE A 492 -26.50 3.72 -0.29
C PHE A 492 -27.15 4.65 -1.31
N THR A 493 -28.10 4.17 -2.10
CA THR A 493 -28.68 4.94 -3.21
C THR A 493 -29.99 5.63 -2.85
N SER A 494 -30.75 5.07 -1.92
CA SER A 494 -31.86 5.72 -1.27
C SER A 494 -31.28 6.67 -0.22
N GLY A 495 -31.28 7.98 -0.49
CA GLY A 495 -30.75 9.02 0.42
C GLY A 495 -31.40 9.11 1.81
N SER A 496 -32.17 8.10 2.24
CA SER A 496 -32.54 7.84 3.62
C SER A 496 -31.32 7.22 4.31
N MET A 497 -30.51 8.09 4.94
CA MET A 497 -29.62 7.67 6.02
C MET A 497 -30.48 7.41 7.25
N ASP A 498 -31.20 6.29 7.27
CA ASP A 498 -31.78 5.83 8.53
C ASP A 498 -30.62 5.44 9.45
N SER A 499 -30.70 5.97 10.67
CA SER A 499 -29.66 5.98 11.70
C SER A 499 -29.06 4.60 11.93
N VAL A 500 -27.85 4.40 11.43
CA VAL A 500 -26.93 3.42 12.02
C VAL A 500 -26.57 3.97 13.40
N ASP A 501 -26.78 3.18 14.46
CA ASP A 501 -26.51 3.52 15.87
C ASP A 501 -25.13 4.19 16.04
N ALA A 502 -25.09 5.50 15.92
CA ALA A 502 -23.92 6.32 16.15
C ALA A 502 -23.99 6.81 17.60
N VAL A 503 -22.99 6.42 18.39
CA VAL A 503 -22.72 7.03 19.70
C VAL A 503 -22.60 8.55 19.50
N PRO A 504 -23.28 9.41 20.29
CA PRO A 504 -23.34 10.83 20.01
C PRO A 504 -21.96 11.46 20.21
N VAL A 505 -21.37 11.95 19.12
CA VAL A 505 -20.26 12.90 19.16
C VAL A 505 -20.83 14.27 18.89
N ASP A 506 -20.79 15.12 19.91
CA ASP A 506 -21.20 16.52 19.86
C ASP A 506 -20.28 17.29 18.91
N ALA A 507 -20.74 17.50 17.68
CA ALA A 507 -20.05 18.33 16.70
C ALA A 507 -21.05 19.25 16.01
N THR A 508 -21.02 20.52 16.40
CA THR A 508 -21.72 21.62 15.74
C THR A 508 -21.24 21.74 14.29
N PRO A 509 -22.12 21.67 13.28
CA PRO A 509 -21.70 21.75 11.88
C PRO A 509 -21.23 23.17 11.54
N PRO A 510 -20.10 23.34 10.84
CA PRO A 510 -19.73 24.63 10.28
C PRO A 510 -20.60 24.93 9.06
N SER A 511 -21.16 26.14 9.07
CA SER A 511 -21.92 26.74 7.97
C SER A 511 -21.08 26.80 6.69
N ALA A 512 -21.54 26.10 5.65
CA ALA A 512 -20.93 26.10 4.33
C ALA A 512 -21.31 27.39 3.57
N ALA A 513 -20.43 28.39 3.61
CA ALA A 513 -20.47 29.50 2.67
C ALA A 513 -20.12 28.99 1.27
N SER A 514 -21.14 28.80 0.44
CA SER A 514 -20.99 28.52 -0.99
C SER A 514 -20.65 29.83 -1.70
N ALA A 515 -19.45 29.95 -2.25
CA ALA A 515 -19.11 31.08 -3.12
C ALA A 515 -19.97 30.99 -4.40
N PRO A 516 -20.73 32.03 -4.76
CA PRO A 516 -21.50 32.05 -6.01
C PRO A 516 -20.53 32.31 -7.16
N THR A 517 -20.15 31.27 -7.92
CA THR A 517 -19.69 31.48 -9.28
C THR A 517 -20.92 31.73 -10.16
N ASP A 518 -20.98 32.96 -10.67
CA ASP A 518 -22.09 33.60 -11.37
C ASP A 518 -22.63 32.75 -12.54
N ASP A 519 -23.84 32.21 -12.42
CA ASP A 519 -24.48 31.45 -13.50
C ASP A 519 -24.72 32.32 -14.77
N ALA A 520 -24.68 33.65 -14.63
CA ALA A 520 -24.72 34.59 -15.74
C ALA A 520 -23.53 34.45 -16.70
N ASP A 521 -22.31 34.21 -16.17
CA ASP A 521 -21.09 34.07 -16.98
C ASP A 521 -21.12 32.79 -17.83
N ARG A 522 -21.70 31.72 -17.29
CA ARG A 522 -21.82 30.44 -17.98
C ARG A 522 -22.77 30.51 -19.18
N GLY A 523 -23.88 31.23 -19.06
CA GLY A 523 -24.82 31.43 -20.17
C GLY A 523 -24.18 32.14 -21.37
N GLU A 524 -23.37 33.17 -21.11
CA GLU A 524 -22.67 33.92 -22.16
C GLU A 524 -21.61 33.08 -22.88
N ARG A 525 -20.88 32.24 -22.13
CA ARG A 525 -19.91 31.30 -22.72
C ARG A 525 -20.58 30.27 -23.62
N VAL A 526 -21.78 29.78 -23.25
CA VAL A 526 -22.57 28.90 -24.13
C VAL A 526 -22.98 29.62 -25.41
N ARG A 527 -23.49 30.86 -25.31
CA ARG A 527 -23.88 31.65 -26.50
C ARG A 527 -22.70 31.88 -27.43
N THR A 528 -21.56 32.31 -26.90
CA THR A 528 -20.33 32.52 -27.67
C THR A 528 -19.86 31.24 -28.36
N PHE A 529 -19.95 30.09 -27.68
CA PHE A 529 -19.57 28.80 -28.25
C PHE A 529 -20.50 28.36 -29.38
N LEU A 530 -21.82 28.47 -29.19
CA LEU A 530 -22.82 28.09 -30.20
C LEU A 530 -22.80 29.05 -31.39
N ALA A 531 -22.55 30.34 -31.19
CA ALA A 531 -22.37 31.32 -32.27
C ALA A 531 -21.22 30.93 -33.20
N ARG A 532 -20.12 30.40 -32.65
CA ARG A 532 -18.94 29.99 -33.42
C ARG A 532 -19.08 28.62 -34.07
N SER A 533 -19.78 27.70 -33.41
CA SER A 533 -19.78 26.27 -33.78
C SER A 533 -21.06 25.82 -34.50
N GLY A 534 -22.11 26.65 -34.47
CA GLY A 534 -23.43 26.28 -34.98
C GLY A 534 -24.19 25.35 -34.03
N ALA A 535 -24.81 24.30 -34.57
CA ALA A 535 -25.60 23.35 -33.79
C ALA A 535 -24.71 22.29 -33.13
N GLU A 536 -24.73 22.20 -31.81
CA GLU A 536 -23.83 21.34 -31.05
C GLU A 536 -24.57 20.43 -30.06
N SER A 537 -23.93 19.30 -29.70
CA SER A 537 -24.49 18.38 -28.70
C SER A 537 -24.23 18.85 -27.27
N CYS A 538 -25.07 18.42 -26.31
CA CYS A 538 -24.87 18.69 -24.88
C CYS A 538 -23.49 18.24 -24.37
N GLY A 539 -22.93 17.16 -24.94
CA GLY A 539 -21.60 16.67 -24.56
C GLY A 539 -20.48 17.64 -24.92
N ARG A 540 -20.55 18.24 -26.11
CA ARG A 540 -19.59 19.24 -26.60
C ARG A 540 -19.65 20.53 -25.80
N VAL A 541 -20.87 20.97 -25.45
CA VAL A 541 -21.07 22.13 -24.57
C VAL A 541 -20.50 21.86 -23.17
N ALA A 542 -20.71 20.67 -22.61
CA ALA A 542 -20.16 20.29 -21.29
C ALA A 542 -18.64 20.30 -21.27
N GLU A 543 -18.01 19.76 -22.32
CA GLU A 543 -16.55 19.76 -22.50
C GLU A 543 -16.01 21.20 -22.61
N HIS A 544 -16.65 22.05 -23.42
CA HIS A 544 -16.23 23.45 -23.58
C HIS A 544 -16.31 24.27 -22.29
N LEU A 545 -17.31 24.01 -21.46
CA LEU A 545 -17.48 24.68 -20.17
C LEU A 545 -16.62 24.09 -19.05
N GLY A 546 -16.05 22.89 -19.24
CA GLY A 546 -15.35 22.15 -18.18
C GLY A 546 -16.28 21.66 -17.07
N VAL A 547 -17.52 21.29 -17.41
CA VAL A 547 -18.55 20.86 -16.45
C VAL A 547 -19.11 19.47 -16.79
N SER A 548 -19.86 18.89 -15.85
CA SER A 548 -20.55 17.62 -16.09
C SER A 548 -21.63 17.76 -17.18
N LYS A 549 -21.93 16.66 -17.90
CA LYS A 549 -23.03 16.64 -18.88
C LYS A 549 -24.39 16.98 -18.25
N ALA A 550 -24.63 16.58 -17.01
CA ALA A 550 -25.88 16.90 -16.30
C ALA A 550 -26.00 18.40 -16.00
N SER A 551 -24.91 19.05 -15.59
CA SER A 551 -24.86 20.50 -15.35
C SER A 551 -25.08 21.29 -16.64
N ALA A 552 -24.41 20.89 -17.74
CA ALA A 552 -24.60 21.52 -19.04
C ALA A 552 -26.03 21.33 -19.57
N LEU A 553 -26.63 20.15 -19.36
CA LEU A 553 -28.00 19.87 -19.79
C LEU A 553 -29.01 20.77 -19.06
N ARG A 554 -28.86 20.94 -17.74
CA ARG A 554 -29.74 21.81 -16.93
C ARG A 554 -29.65 23.27 -17.40
N LEU A 555 -28.44 23.79 -17.59
CA LEU A 555 -28.22 25.13 -18.14
C LEU A 555 -28.85 25.30 -19.54
N LEU A 556 -28.64 24.33 -20.44
CA LEU A 556 -29.23 24.36 -21.78
C LEU A 556 -30.76 24.29 -21.75
N GLN A 557 -31.36 23.55 -20.81
CA GLN A 557 -32.81 23.50 -20.63
C GLN A 557 -33.36 24.84 -20.15
N GLU A 558 -32.68 25.51 -19.21
CA GLU A 558 -33.04 26.84 -18.74
C GLU A 558 -32.93 27.88 -19.87
N MET A 559 -31.86 27.85 -20.67
CA MET A 559 -31.68 28.74 -21.82
C MET A 559 -32.72 28.49 -22.92
N VAL A 560 -33.11 27.23 -23.16
CA VAL A 560 -34.20 26.89 -24.08
C VAL A 560 -35.54 27.42 -23.55
N ALA A 561 -35.81 27.30 -22.25
CA ALA A 561 -37.02 27.84 -21.64
C ALA A 561 -37.11 29.38 -21.73
N LYS A 562 -35.96 30.06 -21.72
CA LYS A 562 -35.84 31.51 -21.93
C LYS A 562 -35.85 31.95 -23.39
N GLY A 563 -35.84 31.00 -24.34
CA GLY A 563 -35.77 31.30 -25.78
C GLY A 563 -34.39 31.77 -26.26
N GLU A 564 -33.34 31.60 -25.47
CA GLU A 564 -31.97 32.02 -25.80
C GLU A 564 -31.24 30.99 -26.68
N VAL A 565 -31.73 29.75 -26.72
CA VAL A 565 -31.17 28.62 -27.47
C VAL A 565 -32.33 27.78 -28.01
N ILE A 566 -32.25 27.33 -29.26
CA ILE A 566 -33.19 26.39 -29.88
C ILE A 566 -32.67 24.97 -29.73
N ARG A 567 -33.55 24.05 -29.30
CA ARG A 567 -33.29 22.61 -29.28
C ARG A 567 -33.82 21.96 -30.57
N ARG A 568 -32.97 21.23 -31.30
CA ARG A 568 -33.32 20.50 -32.52
C ARG A 568 -33.05 19.00 -32.36
N GLY A 569 -33.95 18.15 -32.84
CA GLY A 569 -33.80 16.69 -32.82
C GLY A 569 -34.31 15.99 -31.55
N ARG A 570 -34.20 14.65 -31.50
CA ARG A 570 -34.62 13.80 -30.38
C ARG A 570 -33.53 12.76 -30.03
N GLY A 571 -33.44 12.40 -28.75
CA GLY A 571 -32.51 11.38 -28.26
C GLY A 571 -31.04 11.74 -28.54
N LYS A 572 -30.27 10.80 -29.09
CA LYS A 572 -28.85 10.98 -29.42
C LYS A 572 -28.61 12.03 -30.52
N ALA A 573 -29.63 12.37 -31.30
CA ALA A 573 -29.57 13.41 -32.34
C ALA A 573 -29.98 14.80 -31.84
N THR A 574 -30.06 15.02 -30.52
CA THR A 574 -30.39 16.33 -29.95
C THR A 574 -29.20 17.28 -30.07
N SER A 575 -29.40 18.42 -30.73
CA SER A 575 -28.44 19.53 -30.82
C SER A 575 -29.08 20.84 -30.35
N TYR A 576 -28.23 21.77 -29.93
CA TYR A 576 -28.58 23.10 -29.43
C TYR A 576 -27.90 24.14 -30.31
N LEU A 577 -28.63 25.17 -30.72
CA LEU A 577 -28.13 26.26 -31.55
C LEU A 577 -28.75 27.59 -31.09
N LEU A 578 -28.15 28.71 -31.49
CA LEU A 578 -28.78 30.01 -31.24
C LEU A 578 -30.04 30.20 -32.12
N PRO A 579 -31.02 30.99 -31.66
CA PRO A 579 -32.26 31.26 -32.37
C PRO A 579 -32.12 31.78 -33.80
#